data_AF-Q7P424-F1
#
_entry.id   AF-Q7P424-F1
#
_cell.length_a   1.000
_cell.length_b   1.000
_cell.length_c   1.000
_cell.angle_alpha   90.00
_cell.angle_beta   90.00
_cell.angle_gamma   90.00
#
_symmetry.space_group_name_H-M   'P 1'
#
loop_
_entity.id
_entity.type
_entity.pdbx_description
1 polymer ?
#
loop_
_entity_poly.entity_id
_entity_poly.type
_entity_poly.pdbx_seq_one_letter_code
_entity_poly.pdbx_strand_id
1 'polypeptide(L)'
;MELKNSEKEIIFKDKYSMSLEENIFVAKRNLIDYIWKSANLEGIAVTYPQTEIISEGMAVNGMRINDINAIVNLKHAWQFTLENIDYPLDFKFISQINKIIGDYNLILHSGEIRKSDVSMGGTTWKPKLPNKEEIENNINCINKRKNITDRAFTMMLYLMRTQPLYDGYKRTAYDGCKSNYDT
;
A
#
# COMPACT_ATOMS: atom_id res chain seq x y z
N MET A 1 26.80 6.26 -8.54
CA MET A 1 26.94 6.41 -7.07
C MET A 1 27.30 5.04 -6.56
N GLU A 2 28.59 4.84 -6.34
CA GLU A 2 29.14 3.57 -5.83
C GLU A 2 28.61 3.34 -4.41
N LEU A 3 27.99 2.18 -4.20
CA LEU A 3 27.59 1.74 -2.87
C LEU A 3 28.86 1.35 -2.11
N LYS A 4 29.37 2.28 -1.30
CA LYS A 4 30.38 1.97 -0.29
C LYS A 4 29.78 1.02 0.74
N ASN A 5 30.31 -0.21 0.75
CA ASN A 5 30.14 -1.22 1.80
C ASN A 5 30.32 -0.61 3.20
N SER A 6 29.24 -0.41 3.96
CA SER A 6 29.24 -0.40 5.44
C SER A 6 27.85 -0.27 6.10
N GLU A 7 26.73 -0.32 5.36
CA GLU A 7 25.41 -0.39 6.01
C GLU A 7 25.13 -1.84 6.40
N LYS A 8 25.11 -2.14 7.71
CA LYS A 8 24.57 -3.39 8.24
C LYS A 8 23.16 -3.56 7.67
N GLU A 9 22.94 -4.62 6.91
CA GLU A 9 21.60 -4.98 6.45
C GLU A 9 20.69 -5.16 7.67
N ILE A 10 19.73 -4.26 7.83
CA ILE A 10 18.74 -4.35 8.92
C ILE A 10 17.80 -5.48 8.52
N ILE A 11 17.96 -6.64 9.15
CA ILE A 11 17.05 -7.78 8.98
C ILE A 11 16.04 -7.71 10.12
N PHE A 12 14.78 -7.40 9.78
CA PHE A 12 13.70 -7.52 10.76
C PHE A 12 13.45 -9.00 11.05
N LYS A 13 13.25 -9.34 12.33
CA LYS A 13 12.84 -10.70 12.72
C LYS A 13 11.34 -10.84 12.57
N ASP A 14 10.89 -12.08 12.32
CA ASP A 14 9.45 -12.34 12.29
C ASP A 14 8.85 -12.06 13.67
N LYS A 15 7.91 -11.12 13.71
CA LYS A 15 7.22 -10.75 14.95
C LYS A 15 6.19 -11.81 15.35
N TYR A 16 5.55 -12.42 14.35
CA TYR A 16 4.51 -13.42 14.53
C TYR A 16 4.79 -14.61 13.61
N SER A 17 4.37 -15.79 14.05
CA SER A 17 4.34 -17.01 13.24
C SER A 17 2.86 -17.40 13.14
N MET A 18 2.25 -17.11 12.00
CA MET A 18 0.84 -17.40 11.72
C MET A 18 0.74 -18.14 10.40
N SER A 19 -0.25 -19.03 10.28
CA SER A 19 -0.62 -19.61 9.00
C SER A 19 -1.26 -18.55 8.08
N LEU A 20 -1.38 -18.88 6.79
CA LEU A 20 -2.08 -18.03 5.83
C LEU A 20 -3.54 -17.77 6.25
N GLU A 21 -4.23 -18.82 6.72
CA GLU A 21 -5.62 -18.74 7.17
C GLU A 21 -5.79 -17.84 8.39
N GLU A 22 -4.89 -17.96 9.37
CA GLU A 22 -4.86 -17.11 10.56
C GLU A 22 -4.60 -15.64 10.18
N ASN A 23 -3.67 -15.39 9.25
CA ASN A 23 -3.38 -14.04 8.79
C ASN A 23 -4.59 -13.43 8.07
N ILE A 24 -5.21 -14.16 7.13
CA ILE A 24 -6.42 -13.72 6.43
C ILE A 24 -7.56 -13.44 7.42
N PHE A 25 -7.74 -14.31 8.42
CA PHE A 25 -8.76 -14.13 9.45
C PHE A 25 -8.54 -12.84 10.25
N VAL A 26 -7.31 -12.61 10.72
CA VAL A 26 -6.94 -11.40 11.46
C VAL A 26 -7.10 -10.15 10.58
N ALA A 27 -6.72 -10.23 9.31
CA ALA A 27 -6.86 -9.12 8.37
C ALA A 27 -8.34 -8.75 8.14
N LYS A 28 -9.21 -9.73 7.90
CA LYS A 28 -10.65 -9.52 7.72
C LYS A 28 -11.29 -8.95 8.98
N ARG A 29 -10.93 -9.46 10.16
CA ARG A 29 -11.47 -9.00 11.45
C ARG A 29 -11.14 -7.53 11.74
N ASN A 30 -9.95 -7.07 11.34
CA ASN A 30 -9.48 -5.71 11.60
C ASN A 30 -9.64 -4.77 10.40
N LEU A 31 -10.36 -5.20 9.35
CA LEU A 31 -10.45 -4.46 8.09
C LEU A 31 -10.95 -3.02 8.28
N ILE A 32 -12.00 -2.81 9.07
CA ILE A 32 -12.56 -1.48 9.33
C ILE A 32 -11.55 -0.59 10.06
N ASP A 33 -10.83 -1.15 11.03
CA ASP A 33 -9.77 -0.44 11.77
C ASP A 33 -8.63 0.00 10.83
N TYR A 34 -8.22 -0.86 9.89
CA TYR A 34 -7.20 -0.52 8.89
C TYR A 34 -7.66 0.59 7.94
N ILE A 35 -8.89 0.49 7.42
CA ILE A 35 -9.46 1.52 6.53
C ILE A 35 -9.57 2.85 7.28
N TRP A 36 -10.06 2.83 8.53
CA TRP A 36 -10.19 4.02 9.37
C TRP A 36 -8.83 4.71 9.62
N LYS A 37 -7.80 3.93 9.96
CA LYS A 37 -6.42 4.44 10.14
C LYS A 37 -5.83 5.00 8.85
N SER A 38 -5.99 4.30 7.73
CA SER A 38 -5.53 4.76 6.41
C SER A 38 -6.21 6.07 6.00
N ALA A 39 -7.53 6.19 6.20
CA ALA A 39 -8.28 7.40 5.88
C ALA A 39 -7.80 8.61 6.72
N ASN A 40 -7.61 8.42 8.03
CA ASN A 40 -7.13 9.50 8.91
C ASN A 40 -5.68 9.90 8.61
N LEU A 41 -4.81 8.97 8.24
CA LEU A 41 -3.43 9.27 7.84
C LEU A 41 -3.36 10.17 6.59
N GLU A 42 -4.36 10.06 5.71
CA GLU A 42 -4.50 10.87 4.49
C GLU A 42 -5.26 12.19 4.74
N GLY A 43 -5.65 12.47 5.99
CA GLY A 43 -6.34 13.70 6.37
C GLY A 43 -7.85 13.67 6.19
N ILE A 44 -8.45 12.50 5.94
CA ILE A 44 -9.91 12.35 5.93
C ILE A 44 -10.38 12.26 7.39
N ALA A 45 -11.04 13.31 7.84
CA ALA A 45 -11.57 13.41 9.20
C ALA A 45 -12.83 12.52 9.37
N VAL A 46 -12.62 11.21 9.50
CA VAL A 46 -13.67 10.20 9.68
C VAL A 46 -13.53 9.47 11.02
N THR A 47 -14.65 9.27 11.69
CA THR A 47 -14.72 8.45 12.92
C THR A 47 -14.90 6.97 12.59
N TYR A 48 -14.52 6.08 13.51
CA TYR A 48 -14.66 4.64 13.31
C TYR A 48 -16.10 4.22 12.92
N PRO A 49 -17.18 4.66 13.62
CA PRO A 49 -18.55 4.30 13.22
C PRO A 49 -18.94 4.81 11.83
N GLN A 50 -18.44 5.98 11.43
CA GLN A 50 -18.68 6.50 10.07
C GLN A 50 -17.96 5.66 9.01
N THR A 51 -16.74 5.19 9.29
CA THR A 51 -16.02 4.28 8.40
C THR A 51 -16.78 2.96 8.22
N GLU A 52 -17.37 2.42 9.29
CA GLU A 52 -18.20 1.22 9.24
C GLU A 52 -19.45 1.42 8.36
N ILE A 53 -20.21 2.49 8.60
CA ILE A 53 -21.40 2.87 7.80
C ILE A 53 -21.05 2.98 6.31
N ILE A 54 -19.95 3.67 5.98
CA ILE A 54 -19.49 3.83 4.59
C ILE A 54 -19.05 2.50 4.00
N SER A 55 -18.37 1.67 4.79
CA SER A 55 -17.95 0.34 4.37
C SER A 55 -19.14 -0.59 4.13
N GLU A 56 -20.29 -0.37 4.78
CA GLU A 56 -21.54 -1.08 4.50
C GLU A 56 -22.31 -0.53 3.28
N GLY A 57 -21.80 0.53 2.65
CA GLY A 57 -22.38 1.14 1.45
C GLY A 57 -23.37 2.28 1.73
N MET A 58 -23.41 2.78 2.96
CA MET A 58 -24.26 3.91 3.35
C MET A 58 -23.50 5.24 3.31
N ALA A 59 -24.16 6.32 2.93
CA ALA A 59 -23.57 7.65 2.99
C ALA A 59 -23.65 8.25 4.41
N VAL A 60 -22.67 9.06 4.77
CA VAL A 60 -22.64 9.80 6.04
C VAL A 60 -22.93 11.28 5.76
N ASN A 61 -23.93 11.84 6.45
CA ASN A 61 -24.31 13.23 6.27
C ASN A 61 -23.17 14.19 6.65
N GLY A 62 -22.96 15.23 5.85
CA GLY A 62 -21.93 16.25 6.07
C GLY A 62 -20.52 15.86 5.58
N MET A 63 -20.32 14.64 5.07
CA MET A 63 -19.04 14.22 4.48
C MET A 63 -18.99 14.53 2.98
N ARG A 64 -17.81 14.91 2.48
CA ARG A 64 -17.61 15.13 1.04
C ARG A 64 -17.69 13.81 0.30
N ILE A 65 -18.28 13.83 -0.89
CA ILE A 65 -18.37 12.64 -1.77
C ILE A 65 -16.99 12.05 -2.05
N ASN A 66 -15.98 12.88 -2.29
CA ASN A 66 -14.62 12.39 -2.54
C ASN A 66 -14.03 11.64 -1.34
N ASP A 67 -14.34 12.06 -0.11
CA ASP A 67 -13.87 11.39 1.11
C ASP A 67 -14.58 10.05 1.31
N ILE A 68 -15.89 10.00 1.05
CA ILE A 68 -16.67 8.75 1.05
C ILE A 68 -16.11 7.78 0.01
N ASN A 69 -15.91 8.25 -1.23
CA ASN A 69 -15.35 7.43 -2.32
C ASN A 69 -13.94 6.95 -1.99
N ALA A 70 -13.11 7.76 -1.33
CA ALA A 70 -11.77 7.33 -0.91
C ALA A 70 -11.84 6.16 0.08
N ILE A 71 -12.77 6.19 1.05
CA ILE A 71 -12.99 5.10 2.01
C ILE A 71 -13.52 3.84 1.31
N VAL A 72 -14.47 4.00 0.38
CA VAL A 72 -15.00 2.90 -0.43
C VAL A 72 -13.89 2.26 -1.28
N ASN A 73 -13.04 3.07 -1.91
CA ASN A 73 -11.91 2.59 -2.71
C ASN A 73 -10.87 1.84 -1.86
N LEU A 74 -10.60 2.30 -0.63
CA LEU A 74 -9.74 1.57 0.32
C LEU A 74 -10.33 0.18 0.62
N LYS A 75 -11.64 0.10 0.87
CA LYS A 75 -12.33 -1.19 1.05
C LYS A 75 -12.16 -2.09 -0.17
N HIS A 76 -12.39 -1.58 -1.37
CA HIS A 76 -12.24 -2.36 -2.62
C HIS A 76 -10.79 -2.82 -2.83
N ALA A 77 -9.79 -2.00 -2.48
CA ALA A 77 -8.38 -2.38 -2.56
C ALA A 77 -8.03 -3.52 -1.61
N TRP A 78 -8.56 -3.50 -0.38
CA TRP A 78 -8.42 -4.61 0.57
C TRP A 78 -9.11 -5.88 0.09
N GLN A 79 -10.33 -5.78 -0.45
CA GLN A 79 -11.05 -6.91 -1.01
C GLN A 79 -10.27 -7.54 -2.16
N PHE A 80 -9.81 -6.72 -3.12
CA PHE A 80 -8.96 -7.16 -4.21
C PHE A 80 -7.69 -7.85 -3.72
N THR A 81 -7.06 -7.31 -2.67
CA THR A 81 -5.84 -7.90 -2.09
C THR A 81 -6.07 -9.27 -1.48
N LEU A 82 -7.16 -9.43 -0.73
CA LEU A 82 -7.53 -10.69 -0.08
C LEU A 82 -8.02 -11.74 -1.07
N GLU A 83 -8.74 -11.34 -2.13
CA GLU A 83 -9.24 -12.24 -3.18
C GLU A 83 -8.14 -12.75 -4.10
N ASN A 84 -7.03 -12.01 -4.22
CA ASN A 84 -5.93 -12.35 -5.10
C ASN A 84 -4.67 -12.74 -4.32
N ILE A 85 -4.79 -13.33 -3.12
CA ILE A 85 -3.64 -13.56 -2.24
C ILE A 85 -2.54 -14.42 -2.88
N ASP A 86 -2.94 -15.37 -3.72
CA ASP A 86 -2.04 -16.28 -4.45
C ASP A 86 -1.36 -15.61 -5.65
N TYR A 87 -1.80 -14.42 -6.05
CA TYR A 87 -1.15 -13.66 -7.13
C TYR A 87 0.19 -13.09 -6.66
N PRO A 88 1.29 -13.31 -7.42
CA PRO A 88 2.61 -12.80 -7.07
C PRO A 88 2.63 -11.28 -6.84
N LEU A 89 3.35 -10.83 -5.83
CA LEU A 89 3.53 -9.40 -5.59
C LEU A 89 4.49 -8.79 -6.61
N ASP A 90 3.98 -8.39 -7.76
CA ASP A 90 4.72 -7.70 -8.81
C ASP A 90 4.26 -6.23 -8.99
N PHE A 91 4.91 -5.51 -9.90
CA PHE A 91 4.53 -4.12 -10.16
C PHE A 91 3.11 -4.00 -10.73
N LYS A 92 2.60 -5.00 -11.47
CA LYS A 92 1.23 -4.98 -12.02
C LYS A 92 0.21 -5.06 -10.90
N PHE A 93 0.46 -5.91 -9.91
CA PHE A 93 -0.39 -6.03 -8.73
C PHE A 93 -0.46 -4.72 -7.94
N ILE A 94 0.69 -4.09 -7.70
CA ILE A 94 0.81 -2.79 -7.02
C ILE A 94 0.12 -1.67 -7.82
N SER A 95 0.31 -1.65 -9.13
CA SER A 95 -0.34 -0.72 -10.06
C SER A 95 -1.87 -0.89 -10.04
N GLN A 96 -2.36 -2.14 -10.01
CA GLN A 96 -3.78 -2.43 -9.95
C GLN A 96 -4.41 -1.97 -8.62
N ILE A 97 -3.74 -2.18 -7.49
CA ILE A 97 -4.19 -1.65 -6.19
C ILE A 97 -4.27 -0.12 -6.25
N ASN A 98 -3.24 0.55 -6.77
CA ASN A 98 -3.25 2.00 -6.87
C ASN A 98 -4.36 2.53 -7.79
N LYS A 99 -4.66 1.80 -8.88
CA LYS A 99 -5.78 2.11 -9.76
C LYS A 99 -7.12 2.04 -9.01
N ILE A 100 -7.33 1.01 -8.19
CA ILE A 100 -8.55 0.89 -7.37
C ILE A 100 -8.63 2.02 -6.35
N ILE A 101 -7.52 2.33 -5.65
CA ILE A 101 -7.47 3.43 -4.67
C ILE A 101 -7.80 4.78 -5.33
N GLY A 102 -7.29 4.99 -6.54
CA GLY A 102 -7.42 6.23 -7.30
C GLY A 102 -8.69 6.38 -8.13
N ASP A 103 -9.57 5.37 -8.13
CA ASP A 103 -10.80 5.37 -8.91
C ASP A 103 -11.72 6.55 -8.55
N TYR A 104 -12.71 6.84 -9.40
CA TYR A 104 -13.54 8.05 -9.32
C TYR A 104 -12.77 9.36 -9.46
N ASN A 105 -11.65 9.34 -10.20
CA ASN A 105 -10.77 10.50 -10.43
C ASN A 105 -10.20 11.12 -9.13
N LEU A 106 -10.09 10.33 -8.06
CA LEU A 106 -9.44 10.78 -6.83
C LEU A 106 -7.94 10.96 -7.02
N ILE A 107 -7.33 10.16 -7.90
CA ILE A 107 -5.92 10.27 -8.27
C ILE A 107 -5.83 10.31 -9.80
N LEU A 108 -5.27 11.40 -10.32
CA LEU A 108 -4.99 11.51 -11.75
C LEU A 108 -3.89 10.50 -12.14
N HIS A 109 -4.08 9.79 -13.26
CA HIS A 109 -3.16 8.75 -13.74
C HIS A 109 -2.94 7.60 -12.74
N SER A 110 -3.97 7.24 -11.97
CA SER A 110 -3.91 6.12 -11.02
C SER A 110 -3.50 4.80 -11.70
N GLY A 111 -2.53 4.10 -11.12
CA GLY A 111 -1.94 2.87 -11.65
C GLY A 111 -0.84 3.11 -12.69
N GLU A 112 -0.59 4.34 -13.12
CA GLU A 112 0.49 4.65 -14.05
C GLU A 112 1.78 5.00 -13.33
N ILE A 113 2.91 4.55 -13.90
CA ILE A 113 4.23 5.01 -13.50
C ILE A 113 4.35 6.52 -13.72
N ARG A 114 4.85 7.27 -12.72
CA ARG A 114 4.95 8.73 -12.84
C ARG A 114 5.97 9.12 -13.91
N LYS A 115 5.63 10.18 -14.66
CA LYS A 115 6.50 10.79 -15.68
C LYS A 115 6.96 12.20 -15.31
N SER A 116 6.48 12.72 -14.18
CA SER A 116 6.89 14.02 -13.63
C SER A 116 7.46 13.86 -12.24
N ASP A 117 8.16 14.89 -11.77
CA ASP A 117 8.69 14.94 -10.41
C ASP A 117 7.61 15.22 -9.37
N VAL A 118 7.81 14.63 -8.20
CA VAL A 118 6.98 14.83 -7.01
C VAL A 118 7.85 15.37 -5.88
N SER A 119 7.28 16.20 -5.03
CA SER A 119 7.90 16.69 -3.80
C SER A 119 7.12 16.18 -2.59
N MET A 120 7.83 15.92 -1.50
CA MET A 120 7.19 15.64 -0.22
C MET A 120 7.24 16.89 0.66
N GLY A 121 6.10 17.29 1.21
CA GLY A 121 6.04 18.39 2.17
C GLY A 121 6.91 18.09 3.40
N GLY A 122 7.66 19.08 3.88
CA GLY A 122 8.49 18.96 5.08
C GLY A 122 9.88 18.35 4.87
N THR A 123 10.28 18.05 3.63
CA THR A 123 11.66 17.63 3.32
C THR A 123 12.15 18.20 2.00
N THR A 124 13.46 18.44 1.89
CA THR A 124 14.12 18.81 0.63
C THR A 124 14.37 17.60 -0.27
N TRP A 125 14.19 16.39 0.26
CA TRP A 125 14.38 15.17 -0.48
C TRP A 125 13.34 15.01 -1.60
N LYS A 126 13.80 14.55 -2.77
CA LYS A 126 12.98 14.24 -3.94
C LYS A 126 13.38 12.87 -4.51
N PRO A 127 12.42 11.99 -4.87
CA PRO A 127 12.74 10.77 -5.56
C PRO A 127 13.12 11.05 -7.01
N LYS A 128 14.06 10.25 -7.53
CA LYS A 128 14.37 10.22 -8.96
C LYS A 128 13.19 9.67 -9.74
N LEU A 129 13.00 10.15 -10.98
CA LEU A 129 12.02 9.59 -11.90
C LEU A 129 12.15 8.06 -11.96
N PRO A 130 11.04 7.34 -11.78
CA PRO A 130 11.08 5.89 -11.71
C PRO A 130 11.42 5.28 -13.07
N ASN A 131 12.29 4.29 -13.05
CA ASN A 131 12.50 3.39 -14.18
C ASN A 131 11.74 2.08 -13.89
N LYS A 132 10.86 1.68 -14.80
CA LYS A 132 10.01 0.50 -14.62
C LYS A 132 10.82 -0.80 -14.44
N GLU A 133 11.85 -0.99 -15.24
CA GLU A 133 12.70 -2.17 -15.18
C GLU A 133 13.49 -2.23 -13.87
N GLU A 134 14.01 -1.10 -13.41
CA GLU A 134 14.66 -1.00 -12.10
C GLU A 134 13.68 -1.33 -10.95
N ILE A 135 12.43 -0.88 -11.05
CA ILE A 135 11.40 -1.18 -10.05
C ILE A 135 11.05 -2.66 -10.02
N GLU A 136 10.79 -3.26 -11.18
CA GLU A 136 10.47 -4.68 -11.28
C GLU A 136 11.62 -5.55 -10.76
N ASN A 137 12.87 -5.19 -11.09
CA ASN A 137 14.05 -5.88 -10.57
C ASN A 137 14.17 -5.77 -9.05
N ASN A 138 13.95 -4.59 -8.47
CA ASN A 138 13.99 -4.40 -7.02
C ASN A 138 12.87 -5.15 -6.30
N ILE A 139 11.65 -5.13 -6.83
CA ILE A 139 10.52 -5.90 -6.30
C ILE A 139 10.87 -7.39 -6.28
N ASN A 140 11.43 -7.92 -7.36
CA ASN A 140 11.86 -9.32 -7.45
C ASN A 140 12.97 -9.65 -6.45
N CYS A 141 13.92 -8.74 -6.21
CA CYS A 141 14.96 -8.91 -5.20
C CYS A 141 14.37 -8.94 -3.77
N ILE A 142 13.42 -8.05 -3.47
CA ILE A 142 12.73 -7.99 -2.17
C ILE A 142 11.90 -9.27 -1.95
N ASN A 143 11.21 -9.76 -2.99
CA ASN A 143 10.39 -10.98 -2.91
C ASN A 143 11.18 -12.24 -2.51
N LYS A 144 12.47 -12.30 -2.84
CA LYS A 144 13.38 -13.41 -2.50
C LYS A 144 13.83 -13.42 -1.03
N ARG A 145 13.51 -12.38 -0.24
CA ARG A 145 13.83 -12.36 1.19
C ARG A 145 13.02 -13.43 1.92
N LYS A 146 13.71 -14.26 2.72
CA LYS A 146 13.12 -15.40 3.44
C LYS A 146 12.21 -14.97 4.58
N ASN A 147 12.59 -13.91 5.30
CA ASN A 147 11.83 -13.43 6.44
C ASN A 147 10.62 -12.62 5.96
N ILE A 148 9.43 -13.00 6.38
CA ILE A 148 8.17 -12.44 5.87
C ILE A 148 8.00 -11.00 6.34
N THR A 149 8.28 -10.76 7.62
CA THR A 149 8.17 -9.42 8.23
C THR A 149 9.14 -8.46 7.58
N ASP A 150 10.39 -8.86 7.41
CA ASP A 150 11.44 -8.11 6.73
C ASP A 150 11.08 -7.80 5.28
N ARG A 151 10.57 -8.79 4.54
CA ARG A 151 10.11 -8.59 3.16
C ARG A 151 8.98 -7.57 3.09
N ALA A 152 7.97 -7.66 3.95
CA ALA A 152 6.86 -6.73 3.98
C ALA A 152 7.32 -5.30 4.29
N PHE A 153 8.11 -5.11 5.34
CA PHE A 153 8.65 -3.78 5.69
C PHE A 153 9.57 -3.23 4.61
N THR A 154 10.44 -4.06 4.03
CA THR A 154 11.35 -3.63 2.97
C THR A 154 10.55 -3.21 1.73
N MET A 155 9.52 -3.96 1.34
CA MET A 155 8.64 -3.59 0.24
C MET A 155 7.92 -2.27 0.51
N MET A 156 7.33 -2.12 1.69
CA MET A 156 6.62 -0.90 2.09
C MET A 156 7.55 0.31 2.04
N LEU A 157 8.71 0.23 2.67
CA LEU A 157 9.71 1.31 2.71
C LEU A 157 10.24 1.61 1.31
N TYR A 158 10.48 0.59 0.49
CA TYR A 158 10.90 0.75 -0.89
C TYR A 158 9.88 1.55 -1.71
N LEU A 159 8.61 1.18 -1.66
CA LEU A 159 7.54 1.86 -2.40
C LEU A 159 7.36 3.30 -1.90
N MET A 160 7.39 3.51 -0.57
CA MET A 160 7.31 4.85 0.02
C MET A 160 8.50 5.74 -0.37
N ARG A 161 9.70 5.16 -0.47
CA ARG A 161 10.94 5.88 -0.76
C ARG A 161 11.20 6.11 -2.25
N THR A 162 10.63 5.30 -3.12
CA THR A 162 10.79 5.44 -4.58
C THR A 162 9.64 6.22 -5.23
N GLN A 163 8.44 6.20 -4.62
CA GLN A 163 7.24 6.87 -5.13
C GLN A 163 7.05 6.64 -6.64
N PRO A 164 6.83 5.38 -7.08
CA PRO A 164 6.78 5.03 -8.49
C PRO A 164 5.53 5.54 -9.22
N LEU A 165 4.46 5.88 -8.48
CA LEU A 165 3.15 6.29 -8.98
C LEU A 165 2.88 7.77 -8.60
N TYR A 166 1.91 8.41 -9.26
CA TYR A 166 1.62 9.84 -9.08
C TYR A 166 1.11 10.21 -7.68
N ASP A 167 0.23 9.42 -7.09
CA ASP A 167 -0.31 9.65 -5.74
C ASP A 167 -0.86 8.36 -5.12
N GLY A 168 -1.26 8.40 -3.84
CA GLY A 168 -1.81 7.26 -3.10
C GLY A 168 -0.77 6.25 -2.64
N TYR A 169 0.53 6.57 -2.74
CA TYR A 169 1.63 5.64 -2.47
C TYR A 169 1.67 5.16 -1.01
N LYS A 170 1.25 5.99 -0.04
CA LYS A 170 1.16 5.59 1.37
C LYS A 170 0.07 4.52 1.57
N ARG A 171 -1.09 4.72 0.93
CA ARG A 171 -2.22 3.78 0.92
C ARG A 171 -1.83 2.47 0.21
N THR A 172 -1.28 2.54 -1.00
CA THR A 172 -0.82 1.36 -1.75
C THR A 172 0.26 0.56 -1.00
N ALA A 173 1.19 1.23 -0.30
CA ALA A 173 2.24 0.55 0.45
C ALA A 173 1.73 -0.09 1.76
N TYR A 174 0.74 0.51 2.40
CA TYR A 174 0.10 -0.03 3.60
C TYR A 174 -0.86 -1.18 3.26
N ASP A 175 -1.74 -0.99 2.26
CA ASP A 175 -2.76 -1.97 1.87
C ASP A 175 -2.19 -3.10 0.98
N GLY A 176 -1.08 -2.86 0.27
CA GLY A 176 -0.44 -3.82 -0.63
C GLY A 176 0.59 -4.75 0.01
N CYS A 177 0.80 -4.67 1.33
CA CYS A 177 1.68 -5.58 2.06
C CYS A 177 1.06 -6.99 2.17
N LYS A 178 1.22 -7.81 1.13
CA LYS A 178 1.00 -9.25 1.21
C LYS A 178 2.15 -9.91 1.94
N SER A 179 1.84 -10.69 2.97
CA SER A 179 2.74 -11.72 3.47
C SER A 179 2.70 -12.89 2.49
N ASN A 180 3.62 -12.94 1.53
CA ASN A 180 3.74 -14.11 0.63
C ASN A 180 4.23 -15.31 1.45
N TYR A 181 3.37 -16.21 1.89
CA TYR A 181 3.83 -17.42 2.58
C TYR A 181 4.30 -18.42 1.52
N ASP A 182 5.61 -18.54 1.32
CA ASP A 182 6.19 -19.73 0.71
C ASP A 182 6.40 -20.75 1.83
N THR A 183 5.72 -21.89 1.72
CA THR A 183 6.05 -23.15 2.40
C THR A 183 7.45 -23.63 2.04
#